data_AF-A0A661B558-F1
#
_entry.id   AF-A0A661B558-F1
#
_cell.length_a   1.000
_cell.length_b   1.000
_cell.length_c   1.000
_cell.angle_alpha   90.00
_cell.angle_beta   90.00
_cell.angle_gamma   90.00
#
_symmetry.space_group_name_H-M   'P 1'
#
loop_
_entity.id
_entity.type
_entity.pdbx_description
1 polymer ?
#
loop_
_entity_poly.entity_id
_entity_poly.type
_entity_poly.pdbx_seq_one_letter_code
_entity_poly.pdbx_strand_id
1 'polypeptide(L)'
;MNKKFIDIINYHIRRYPALEVQDIYKLLYQAANGPRHYINKEFDINEFYRQWNEAKLLVGQPPLEPISSDGKLVRANFAPLRDAGVHPDDVLNAAMLSVEAYIPRPSLLIQWWRDLGDLIRN
;
A
#
# COMPACT_ATOMS: atom_id res chain seq x y z
N MET A 1 16.27 7.39 6.61
CA MET A 1 15.33 7.00 5.53
C MET A 1 15.97 7.33 4.19
N ASN A 2 15.82 6.49 3.16
CA ASN A 2 16.44 6.77 1.86
C ASN A 2 15.60 7.79 1.03
N LYS A 3 16.24 8.48 0.09
CA LYS A 3 15.61 9.49 -0.78
C LYS A 3 14.38 8.95 -1.53
N LYS A 4 14.48 7.74 -2.09
CA LYS A 4 13.38 7.11 -2.85
C LYS A 4 12.12 6.93 -2.01
N PHE A 5 12.26 6.65 -0.71
CA PHE A 5 11.12 6.48 0.17
C PHE A 5 10.47 7.82 0.53
N ILE A 6 11.28 8.88 0.69
CA ILE A 6 10.78 10.25 0.82
C ILE A 6 10.00 10.66 -0.44
N ASP A 7 10.48 10.29 -1.63
CA ASP A 7 9.78 10.55 -2.89
C ASP A 7 8.41 9.85 -2.94
N ILE A 8 8.29 8.63 -2.38
CA ILE A 8 7.01 7.92 -2.24
C ILE A 8 6.08 8.64 -1.27
N ILE A 9 6.58 9.09 -0.11
CA ILE A 9 5.79 9.88 0.84
C ILE A 9 5.27 11.16 0.17
N ASN A 10 6.14 11.89 -0.54
CA ASN A 10 5.77 13.09 -1.29
C ASN A 10 4.77 12.81 -2.42
N TYR A 11 4.85 11.64 -3.06
CA TYR A 11 3.84 11.18 -4.01
C TYR A 11 2.46 11.08 -3.35
N HIS A 12 2.35 10.41 -2.19
CA HIS A 12 1.09 10.26 -1.47
C HIS A 12 0.55 11.59 -0.94
N ILE A 13 1.40 12.48 -0.40
CA ILE A 13 1.01 13.83 0.06
C ILE A 13 0.41 14.66 -1.08
N ARG A 14 1.05 14.67 -2.26
CA ARG A 14 0.52 15.40 -3.42
C ARG A 14 -0.79 14.82 -3.94
N ARG A 15 -0.94 13.49 -3.86
CA ARG A 15 -2.13 12.79 -4.38
C ARG A 15 -3.34 12.93 -3.47
N TYR A 16 -3.11 13.01 -2.16
CA TYR A 16 -4.14 13.05 -1.13
C TYR A 16 -3.94 14.31 -0.26
N PRO A 17 -4.52 15.47 -0.65
CA PRO A 17 -4.34 16.72 0.10
C PRO A 17 -4.90 16.69 1.53
N ALA A 18 -5.86 15.80 1.81
CA ALA A 18 -6.43 15.58 3.14
C ALA A 18 -5.72 14.47 3.94
N LEU A 19 -4.55 14.02 3.47
CA LEU A 19 -3.76 12.98 4.13
C LEU A 19 -3.33 13.45 5.52
N GLU A 20 -3.52 12.59 6.52
CA GLU A 20 -3.12 12.87 7.89
C GLU A 20 -1.89 12.04 8.30
N VAL A 21 -1.27 12.40 9.42
CA VAL A 21 -0.03 11.75 9.90
C VAL A 21 -0.20 10.23 10.10
N GLN A 22 -1.39 9.78 10.49
CA GLN A 22 -1.70 8.35 10.61
C GLN A 22 -1.72 7.62 9.27
N ASP A 23 -1.99 8.29 8.15
CA ASP A 23 -1.95 7.68 6.83
C ASP A 23 -0.50 7.49 6.36
N ILE A 24 0.40 8.40 6.74
CA ILE A 24 1.84 8.17 6.60
C ILE A 24 2.27 6.97 7.45
N TYR A 25 1.84 6.90 8.71
CA TYR A 25 2.13 5.72 9.55
C TYR A 25 1.64 4.42 8.89
N LYS A 26 0.42 4.40 8.34
CA LYS A 26 -0.12 3.24 7.62
C LYS A 26 0.71 2.91 6.38
N LEU A 27 1.13 3.90 5.59
CA LEU A 27 2.00 3.69 4.43
C LEU A 27 3.32 3.00 4.86
N LEU A 28 3.97 3.50 5.91
CA LEU A 28 5.20 2.90 6.46
C LEU A 28 4.95 1.47 6.96
N TYR A 29 3.83 1.26 7.65
CA TYR A 29 3.43 -0.04 8.18
C TYR A 29 3.22 -1.06 7.05
N GLN A 30 2.50 -0.69 6.00
CA GLN A 30 2.28 -1.55 4.83
C GLN A 30 3.59 -1.85 4.11
N ALA A 31 4.45 -0.86 3.94
CA ALA A 31 5.75 -1.03 3.30
C ALA A 31 6.69 -1.95 4.10
N ALA A 32 6.63 -1.93 5.43
CA ALA A 32 7.48 -2.75 6.30
C ALA A 32 6.95 -4.19 6.44
N ASN A 33 5.63 -4.36 6.49
CA ASN A 33 5.00 -5.66 6.75
C ASN A 33 4.60 -6.42 5.48
N GLY A 34 4.57 -5.75 4.32
CA GLY A 34 4.17 -6.36 3.05
C GLY A 34 2.72 -6.85 3.05
N PRO A 35 2.31 -7.66 2.06
CA PRO A 35 0.91 -8.05 1.86
C PRO A 35 0.33 -8.87 3.01
N ARG A 36 1.18 -9.51 3.82
CA ARG A 36 0.77 -10.30 4.99
C ARG A 36 0.07 -9.47 6.07
N HIS A 37 0.18 -8.14 6.02
CA HIS A 37 -0.65 -7.28 6.87
C HIS A 37 -2.15 -7.40 6.56
N TYR A 38 -2.50 -7.77 5.32
CA TYR A 38 -3.86 -7.91 4.83
C TYR A 38 -4.23 -9.38 4.63
N ILE A 39 -3.39 -10.15 3.93
CA ILE A 39 -3.57 -11.60 3.74
C ILE A 39 -2.90 -12.34 4.90
N ASN A 40 -3.70 -12.58 5.94
CA ASN A 40 -3.28 -13.31 7.14
C ASN A 40 -4.32 -14.38 7.50
N LYS A 41 -4.22 -14.97 8.70
CA LYS A 41 -5.16 -16.01 9.18
C LYS A 41 -6.62 -15.56 9.28
N GLU A 42 -6.87 -14.25 9.36
CA GLU A 42 -8.19 -13.61 9.44
C GLU A 42 -8.66 -13.12 8.06
N PHE A 43 -7.90 -13.39 6.99
CA PHE A 43 -8.29 -13.01 5.63
C PHE A 43 -9.60 -13.72 5.23
N ASP A 44 -10.61 -12.91 4.89
CA ASP A 44 -11.89 -13.39 4.38
C ASP A 44 -11.98 -13.14 2.88
N ILE A 45 -12.02 -14.23 2.12
CA ILE A 45 -12.13 -14.18 0.66
C ILE A 45 -13.47 -13.60 0.18
N ASN A 46 -14.57 -13.82 0.91
CA ASN A 46 -15.86 -13.26 0.55
C ASN A 46 -15.86 -11.74 0.75
N GLU A 47 -15.24 -11.27 1.83
CA GLU A 47 -15.04 -9.85 2.08
C GLU A 47 -14.17 -9.21 0.98
N PHE A 48 -13.13 -9.89 0.52
CA PHE A 48 -12.33 -9.43 -0.62
C PHE A 48 -13.20 -9.22 -1.88
N TYR A 49 -14.01 -10.20 -2.28
CA TYR A 49 -14.88 -10.07 -3.44
C TYR A 49 -15.98 -9.02 -3.23
N ARG A 50 -16.50 -8.89 -2.01
CA ARG A 50 -17.47 -7.84 -1.66
C ARG A 50 -16.85 -6.46 -1.85
N GLN A 51 -15.67 -6.22 -1.28
CA GLN A 51 -14.92 -4.97 -1.44
C GLN A 51 -14.55 -4.72 -2.91
N TRP A 52 -14.16 -5.76 -3.65
CA TRP A 52 -13.90 -5.66 -5.08
C TRP A 52 -15.13 -5.15 -5.84
N ASN A 53 -16.32 -5.66 -5.56
CA ASN A 53 -17.54 -5.25 -6.24
C ASN A 53 -18.04 -3.86 -5.80
N GLU A 54 -17.89 -3.52 -4.52
CA GLU A 54 -18.37 -2.25 -3.95
C GLU A 54 -17.42 -1.06 -4.17
N ALA A 55 -16.16 -1.30 -4.53
CA ALA A 55 -15.18 -0.25 -4.71
C ALA A 55 -15.65 0.78 -5.75
N LYS A 56 -15.67 2.06 -5.35
CA LYS A 56 -16.09 3.18 -6.20
C LYS A 56 -14.89 3.82 -6.89
N LEU A 57 -15.05 4.13 -8.18
CA LEU A 57 -14.02 4.82 -8.94
C LEU A 57 -13.90 6.26 -8.46
N LEU A 58 -12.69 6.66 -8.08
CA LEU A 58 -12.36 8.05 -7.79
C LEU A 58 -11.63 8.65 -9.00
N VAL A 59 -12.01 9.86 -9.38
CA VAL A 59 -11.44 10.53 -10.56
C VAL A 59 -9.91 10.59 -10.45
N GLY A 60 -9.23 10.13 -11.50
CA GLY A 60 -7.77 10.10 -11.59
C GLY A 60 -7.08 9.14 -10.62
N GLN A 61 -7.78 8.22 -9.95
CA GLN A 61 -7.16 7.21 -9.11
C GLN A 61 -6.40 6.20 -9.99
N PRO A 62 -5.09 6.03 -9.80
CA PRO A 62 -4.33 5.08 -10.61
C PRO A 62 -4.69 3.64 -10.20
N PRO A 63 -4.58 2.65 -11.11
CA PRO A 63 -4.81 1.25 -10.79
C PRO A 63 -3.84 0.73 -9.71
N LEU A 64 -2.60 1.21 -9.73
CA LEU A 64 -1.54 0.82 -8.79
C LEU A 64 -0.87 2.07 -8.21
N GLU A 65 -0.52 2.03 -6.93
CA GLU A 65 0.23 3.08 -6.24
C GLU A 65 1.47 2.53 -5.55
N PRO A 66 2.66 3.12 -5.75
CA PRO A 66 3.88 2.63 -5.11
C PRO A 66 3.83 2.82 -3.59
N ILE A 67 4.26 1.80 -2.84
CA ILE A 67 4.38 1.90 -1.39
C ILE A 67 5.76 1.50 -0.84
N SER A 68 6.67 0.95 -1.64
CA SER A 68 8.02 0.60 -1.18
C SER A 68 9.12 1.22 -2.05
N SER A 69 10.22 1.67 -1.42
CA SER A 69 11.32 2.35 -2.11
C SER A 69 12.12 1.46 -3.08
N ASP A 70 11.97 0.15 -2.97
CA ASP A 70 12.57 -0.85 -3.85
C ASP A 70 11.68 -1.19 -5.05
N GLY A 71 10.48 -0.60 -5.14
CA GLY A 71 9.52 -0.81 -6.22
C GLY A 71 8.82 -2.17 -6.19
N LYS A 72 9.02 -2.98 -5.13
CA LYS A 72 8.47 -4.33 -5.04
C LYS A 72 7.02 -4.39 -4.55
N LEU A 73 6.55 -3.34 -3.89
CA LEU A 73 5.18 -3.29 -3.35
C LEU A 73 4.41 -2.10 -3.89
N VAL A 74 3.17 -2.39 -4.25
CA VAL A 74 2.16 -1.43 -4.67
C VAL A 74 0.85 -1.68 -3.92
N ARG A 75 0.03 -0.63 -3.75
CA ARG A 75 -1.39 -0.75 -3.42
C ARG A 75 -2.18 -0.93 -4.72
N ALA A 76 -3.09 -1.89 -4.75
CA ALA A 76 -4.01 -2.14 -5.86
C ALA A 76 -5.35 -1.45 -5.59
N ASN A 77 -5.73 -0.52 -6.45
CA ASN A 77 -7.02 0.17 -6.37
C ASN A 77 -8.06 -0.61 -7.18
N PHE A 78 -9.03 -1.22 -6.51
CA PHE A 78 -9.95 -2.18 -7.13
C PHE A 78 -10.82 -1.56 -8.22
N ALA A 79 -11.40 -0.38 -7.99
CA ALA A 79 -12.27 0.26 -8.97
C ALA A 79 -11.57 0.57 -10.31
N PRO A 80 -10.40 1.23 -10.35
CA PRO A 80 -9.68 1.44 -11.61
C PRO A 80 -9.14 0.16 -12.26
N LEU A 81 -8.75 -0.86 -11.47
CA LEU A 81 -8.37 -2.17 -12.04
C LEU A 81 -9.56 -2.87 -12.70
N ARG A 82 -10.72 -2.85 -12.05
CA ARG A 82 -11.97 -3.40 -12.57
C ARG A 82 -12.41 -2.67 -13.84
N ASP A 83 -12.31 -1.34 -13.87
CA ASP A 83 -12.60 -0.51 -15.05
C ASP A 83 -11.66 -0.83 -16.23
N ALA A 84 -10.41 -1.18 -15.93
CA ALA A 84 -9.43 -1.65 -16.91
C ALA A 84 -9.63 -3.12 -17.35
N GLY A 85 -10.69 -3.80 -16.88
CA GLY A 85 -11.02 -5.18 -17.27
C GLY A 85 -10.21 -6.27 -16.54
N VAL A 86 -9.49 -5.92 -15.46
CA VAL A 86 -8.74 -6.91 -14.66
C VAL A 86 -9.71 -7.80 -13.89
N HIS A 87 -9.48 -9.11 -13.88
CA HIS A 87 -10.27 -10.05 -13.10
C HIS A 87 -9.85 -10.01 -11.61
N PRO A 88 -10.79 -10.05 -10.63
CA PRO A 88 -10.44 -10.05 -9.21
C PRO A 88 -9.49 -11.18 -8.81
N ASP A 89 -9.61 -12.34 -9.44
CA ASP A 89 -8.76 -13.49 -9.17
C ASP A 89 -7.29 -13.23 -9.53
N ASP A 90 -7.02 -12.44 -10.59
CA ASP A 90 -5.65 -12.08 -10.96
C ASP A 90 -5.00 -11.21 -9.86
N VAL A 91 -5.78 -10.31 -9.28
CA VAL A 91 -5.34 -9.46 -8.16
C VAL A 91 -5.12 -10.28 -6.91
N LEU A 92 -6.03 -11.20 -6.60
CA LEU A 92 -5.89 -12.09 -5.45
C LEU A 92 -4.66 -13.01 -5.59
N ASN A 93 -4.47 -13.60 -6.77
CA ASN A 93 -3.31 -14.44 -7.07
C ASN A 93 -2.00 -13.65 -6.96
N ALA A 94 -1.94 -12.44 -7.52
CA ALA A 94 -0.77 -11.57 -7.40
C ALA A 94 -0.47 -11.21 -5.93
N ALA A 95 -1.51 -10.97 -5.12
CA ALA A 95 -1.35 -10.67 -3.71
C ALA A 95 -0.84 -11.90 -2.93
N MET A 96 -1.37 -13.10 -3.19
CA MET A 96 -0.88 -14.36 -2.60
C MET A 96 0.57 -14.66 -2.97
N LEU A 97 0.94 -14.50 -4.24
CA LEU A 97 2.34 -14.64 -4.68
C LEU A 97 3.26 -13.64 -3.97
N SER A 98 2.77 -12.42 -3.74
CA SER A 98 3.52 -11.38 -3.02
C SER A 98 3.68 -11.70 -1.53
N VAL A 99 2.74 -12.41 -0.90
CA VAL A 99 2.85 -12.89 0.50
C VAL A 99 4.02 -13.87 0.66
N GLU A 100 4.23 -14.72 -0.34
CA GLU A 100 5.32 -15.72 -0.36
C GLU A 100 6.66 -15.10 -0.73
N ALA A 101 6.68 -14.16 -1.68
CA ALA A 101 7.91 -13.55 -2.18
C ALA A 101 8.46 -12.43 -1.29
N TYR A 102 7.60 -11.74 -0.53
CA TYR A 102 8.00 -10.59 0.27
C TYR A 102 8.39 -11.01 1.69
N ILE A 103 9.61 -10.64 2.12
CA ILE A 103 10.10 -10.87 3.48
C ILE A 103 9.81 -9.62 4.33
N PRO A 104 8.86 -9.69 5.29
CA PRO A 104 8.56 -8.56 6.16
C PRO A 104 9.76 -8.13 6.99
N ARG A 105 9.91 -6.82 7.19
CA ARG A 105 10.91 -6.23 8.10
C ARG A 105 10.26 -5.23 9.05
N PRO A 106 9.48 -5.69 10.05
CA PRO A 106 8.75 -4.81 10.95
C PRO A 106 9.64 -3.81 11.72
N SER A 107 10.90 -4.16 11.96
CA SER A 107 11.87 -3.26 12.59
C SER A 107 12.11 -1.97 11.79
N LEU A 108 11.94 -2.00 10.47
CA LEU A 108 12.06 -0.82 9.62
C LEU A 108 10.97 0.21 9.87
N LEU A 109 9.78 -0.20 10.34
CA LEU A 109 8.72 0.74 10.70
C LEU A 109 9.19 1.71 11.79
N ILE A 110 9.76 1.19 12.87
CA ILE A 110 10.23 2.00 14.00
C ILE A 110 11.35 2.95 13.54
N GLN A 111 12.27 2.44 12.73
CA GLN A 111 13.35 3.23 12.16
C GLN A 111 12.82 4.37 11.29
N TRP A 112 11.97 4.05 10.30
CA TRP A 112 11.40 5.03 9.39
C TRP A 112 10.52 6.07 10.09
N TRP A 113 9.80 5.67 11.13
CA TRP A 113 9.01 6.60 11.93
C TRP A 113 9.87 7.61 12.68
N ARG A 114 11.00 7.17 13.26
CA ARG A 114 11.98 8.06 13.89
C ARG A 114 12.62 8.99 12.86
N ASP A 115 13.09 8.42 11.75
CA ASP A 115 13.70 9.18 10.66
C ASP A 115 12.77 10.30 10.14
N LEU A 116 11.47 9.99 9.99
CA LEU A 116 10.46 10.97 9.58
C LEU A 116 10.27 12.07 10.62
N GLY A 117 10.22 11.71 11.91
CA GLY A 117 10.12 12.67 13.01
C GLY A 117 11.31 13.63 13.06
N ASP A 118 12.52 13.13 12.84
CA ASP A 118 13.73 13.94 12.78
C ASP A 118 13.73 14.86 11.55
N LEU A 119 13.22 14.39 10.40
CA LEU A 119 13.10 15.20 9.18
C LEU A 119 12.11 16.37 9.31
N ILE A 120 11.05 16.23 10.12
CA ILE A 120 10.03 17.28 10.30
C ILE A 120 10.47 18.34 11.34
N ARG A 121 11.35 17.96 12.27
CA ARG A 121 11.84 18.86 13.33
C ARG A 121 13.02 19.73 12.91
N ASN A 122 13.70 19.35 11.83
CA ASN A 122 14.81 20.10 11.22
C ASN A 122 14.31 20.93 10.03
#